data_AF-A0A6J4VI65-F1
#
_entry.id   AF-A0A6J4VI65-F1
#
_cell.length_a   1.000
_cell.length_b   1.000
_cell.length_c   1.000
_cell.angle_alpha   90.00
_cell.angle_beta   90.00
_cell.angle_gamma   90.00
#
_symmetry.space_group_name_H-M   'P 1'
#
loop_
_entity.id
_entity.type
_entity.pdbx_description
1 polymer ?
#
loop_
_entity_poly.entity_id
_entity_poly.type
_entity_poly.pdbx_seq_one_letter_code
_entity_poly.pdbx_strand_id
1 'polypeptide(L)'
;MGGTTNEFDRRTAAGADGGDEAERMGRRVTSLLERVPGYRGYRDKEDRRDADRRVRDHLAVAFGNQAERVERVAHDLATQRRIMDIGPVDGFAGSIRRLIDRITTASYGYGGLFGERDVDAAALDQLRRFDEGLLAGVGELDDPLQGLEAALVADGDLQAPAREGERRVAAILARLDLRGQVVEQGKPAEESKVLAVLGGPDPATATPPTWNLDAGEALTVLGDDFLVDARLDLAAERPLRLFRLGGGGGERWLLVPDRGDGDFALLAPTGGSVEPGPPPTIDGTPFAERSGGTGDGELVGPGGASGRRALRYAVLVGTEDPAARAVVLDWQGGERQVLVGRQTHPNDIEVFGRPTGS
;
A
#
# COMPACT_ATOMS: atom_id res chain seq x y z
N MET A 1 29.44 19.32 -49.71
CA MET A 1 28.20 19.72 -49.01
C MET A 1 27.67 18.49 -48.31
N GLY A 2 28.03 18.32 -47.05
CA GLY A 2 27.56 17.22 -46.20
C GLY A 2 26.20 17.59 -45.60
N GLY A 3 25.26 16.66 -45.68
CA GLY A 3 23.99 16.71 -44.97
C GLY A 3 23.85 15.42 -44.18
N THR A 4 24.13 15.50 -42.88
CA THR A 4 23.83 14.47 -41.89
C THR A 4 22.34 14.52 -41.58
N THR A 5 21.59 13.51 -42.01
CA THR A 5 20.20 13.30 -41.54
C THR A 5 20.25 12.63 -40.18
N ASN A 6 19.69 13.32 -39.21
CA ASN A 6 19.77 13.05 -37.78
C ASN A 6 18.96 11.82 -37.37
N GLU A 7 19.63 10.83 -36.80
CA GLU A 7 19.09 9.62 -36.19
C GLU A 7 18.58 9.92 -34.77
N PHE A 8 17.58 10.81 -34.65
CA PHE A 8 17.08 11.26 -33.34
C PHE A 8 15.55 11.37 -33.24
N ASP A 9 14.80 10.69 -34.12
CA ASP A 9 13.34 10.85 -34.17
C ASP A 9 12.55 9.52 -34.17
N ARG A 10 12.90 8.61 -33.25
CA ARG A 10 12.14 7.37 -33.00
C ARG A 10 11.96 6.97 -31.53
N ARG A 11 12.19 7.85 -30.55
CA ARG A 11 12.18 7.47 -29.13
C ARG A 11 11.12 8.16 -28.26
N THR A 12 9.99 8.53 -28.85
CA THR A 12 8.93 9.28 -28.14
C THR A 12 7.52 8.70 -28.38
N ALA A 13 7.37 7.38 -28.40
CA ALA A 13 6.06 6.74 -28.51
C ALA A 13 5.91 5.45 -27.67
N ALA A 14 6.53 5.37 -26.49
CA ALA A 14 6.45 4.18 -25.63
C ALA A 14 6.37 4.50 -24.12
N GLY A 15 5.68 5.59 -23.74
CA GLY A 15 5.61 6.04 -22.34
C GLY A 15 4.23 6.49 -21.85
N ALA A 16 3.17 6.34 -22.64
CA ALA A 16 1.84 6.88 -22.31
C ALA A 16 0.83 5.83 -21.79
N ASP A 17 1.16 4.53 -21.78
CA ASP A 17 0.18 3.46 -21.54
C ASP A 17 0.11 2.99 -20.07
N GLY A 18 1.22 3.10 -19.32
CA GLY A 18 1.30 2.57 -17.94
C GLY A 18 0.57 3.41 -16.87
N GLY A 19 0.32 4.70 -17.14
CA GLY A 19 -0.42 5.58 -16.22
C GLY A 19 -1.93 5.35 -16.29
N ASP A 20 -2.45 5.08 -17.50
CA ASP A 20 -3.87 4.88 -17.75
C ASP A 20 -4.36 3.54 -17.20
N GLU A 21 -3.54 2.49 -17.17
CA GLU A 21 -3.90 1.20 -16.57
C GLU A 21 -3.95 1.25 -15.03
N ALA A 22 -2.98 1.92 -14.39
CA ALA A 22 -2.97 2.14 -12.95
C ALA A 22 -4.15 3.01 -12.50
N GLU A 23 -4.51 4.02 -13.29
CA GLU A 23 -5.64 4.91 -13.03
C GLU A 23 -7.00 4.29 -13.42
N ARG A 24 -7.04 3.36 -14.39
CA ARG A 24 -8.21 2.50 -14.68
C ARG A 24 -8.41 1.44 -13.60
N MET A 25 -7.33 0.90 -13.03
CA MET A 25 -7.38 -0.01 -11.89
C MET A 25 -7.85 0.73 -10.63
N GLY A 26 -7.30 1.93 -10.38
CA GLY A 26 -7.69 2.80 -9.26
C GLY A 26 -9.15 3.24 -9.31
N ARG A 27 -9.71 3.51 -10.51
CA ARG A 27 -11.13 3.86 -10.68
C ARG A 27 -12.11 2.68 -10.58
N ARG A 28 -11.64 1.42 -10.64
CA ARG A 28 -12.50 0.22 -10.49
C ARG A 28 -12.79 -0.18 -9.04
N VAL A 29 -12.07 0.39 -8.06
CA VAL A 29 -12.27 0.13 -6.61
C VAL A 29 -13.28 1.12 -6.00
N THR A 30 -14.36 1.40 -6.74
CA THR A 30 -15.55 2.06 -6.17
C THR A 30 -16.46 0.92 -5.70
N SER A 31 -16.34 0.60 -4.41
CA SER A 31 -16.94 -0.50 -3.63
C SER A 31 -17.54 -1.70 -4.40
N LEU A 32 -16.69 -2.70 -4.69
CA LEU A 32 -17.13 -4.00 -5.25
C LEU A 32 -18.15 -4.74 -4.35
N LEU A 33 -18.13 -4.47 -3.05
CA LEU A 33 -19.03 -5.08 -2.07
C LEU A 33 -20.50 -4.69 -2.26
N GLU A 34 -20.77 -3.52 -2.85
CA GLU A 34 -22.14 -3.09 -3.18
C GLU A 34 -22.80 -4.00 -4.23
N ARG A 35 -22.02 -4.77 -4.98
CA ARG A 35 -22.51 -5.76 -5.95
C ARG A 35 -22.94 -7.07 -5.29
N VAL A 36 -22.61 -7.29 -4.01
CA VAL A 36 -23.06 -8.47 -3.25
C VAL A 36 -24.49 -8.22 -2.77
N PRO A 37 -25.50 -8.99 -3.24
CA PRO A 37 -26.90 -8.72 -2.92
C PRO A 37 -27.19 -8.69 -1.42
N GLY A 38 -27.75 -7.58 -0.95
CA GLY A 38 -28.15 -7.38 0.44
C GLY A 38 -26.99 -7.25 1.42
N TYR A 39 -25.77 -7.03 0.95
CA TYR A 39 -24.64 -6.70 1.82
C TYR A 39 -24.84 -5.34 2.49
N ARG A 40 -24.80 -5.30 3.83
CA ARG A 40 -24.91 -4.06 4.64
C ARG A 40 -23.61 -3.65 5.33
N GLY A 41 -22.51 -4.35 5.05
CA GLY A 41 -21.24 -4.10 5.72
C GLY A 41 -21.14 -4.76 7.09
N TYR A 42 -20.05 -4.44 7.78
CA TYR A 42 -19.71 -5.00 9.09
C TYR A 42 -20.06 -4.09 10.27
N ARG A 43 -20.95 -3.11 10.07
CA ARG A 43 -21.24 -2.05 11.05
C ARG A 43 -21.93 -2.61 12.30
N ASP A 44 -23.02 -3.36 12.13
CA ASP A 44 -23.84 -3.86 13.24
C ASP A 44 -23.40 -5.25 13.73
N LYS A 45 -23.26 -5.45 15.05
CA LYS A 45 -22.76 -6.70 15.66
C LYS A 45 -23.56 -7.94 15.23
N GLU A 46 -24.89 -7.83 15.10
CA GLU A 46 -25.77 -8.94 14.71
C GLU A 46 -25.63 -9.31 13.22
N ASP A 47 -25.31 -8.33 12.35
CA ASP A 47 -25.31 -8.50 10.89
C ASP A 47 -23.94 -8.94 10.31
N ARG A 48 -22.84 -8.85 11.09
CA ARG A 48 -21.47 -9.13 10.60
C ARG A 48 -21.26 -10.53 10.03
N ARG A 49 -21.83 -11.53 10.70
CA ARG A 49 -21.68 -12.94 10.29
C ARG A 49 -22.44 -13.23 9.01
N ASP A 50 -23.61 -12.62 8.87
CA ASP A 50 -24.41 -12.76 7.67
C ASP A 50 -23.78 -11.99 6.50
N ALA A 51 -23.18 -10.82 6.76
CA ALA A 51 -22.39 -10.09 5.78
C ALA A 51 -21.19 -10.91 5.29
N ASP A 52 -20.40 -11.50 6.21
CA ASP A 52 -19.25 -12.37 5.88
C ASP A 52 -19.70 -13.58 5.04
N ARG A 53 -20.76 -14.28 5.49
CA ARG A 53 -21.29 -15.45 4.77
C ARG A 53 -21.69 -15.08 3.35
N ARG A 54 -22.43 -13.98 3.16
CA ARG A 54 -22.86 -13.52 1.83
C ARG A 54 -21.69 -13.22 0.90
N VAL A 55 -20.64 -12.56 1.42
CA VAL A 55 -19.44 -12.29 0.64
C VAL A 55 -18.77 -13.61 0.23
N ARG A 56 -18.61 -14.56 1.15
CA ARG A 56 -18.01 -15.87 0.84
C ARG A 56 -18.84 -16.68 -0.16
N ASP A 57 -20.15 -16.71 -0.01
CA ASP A 57 -21.05 -17.39 -0.94
C ASP A 57 -20.96 -16.77 -2.35
N HIS A 58 -20.92 -15.43 -2.43
CA HIS A 58 -20.76 -14.73 -3.69
C HIS A 58 -19.40 -15.02 -4.34
N LEU A 59 -18.30 -15.00 -3.57
CA LEU A 59 -16.97 -15.34 -4.05
C LEU A 59 -16.90 -16.79 -4.54
N ALA A 60 -17.48 -17.74 -3.83
CA ALA A 60 -17.50 -19.14 -4.24
C ALA A 60 -18.19 -19.33 -5.59
N VAL A 61 -19.34 -18.66 -5.81
CA VAL A 61 -20.02 -18.66 -7.11
C VAL A 61 -19.16 -18.00 -8.19
N ALA A 62 -18.58 -16.84 -7.90
CA ALA A 62 -17.78 -16.09 -8.88
C ALA A 62 -16.52 -16.86 -9.33
N PHE A 63 -15.78 -17.46 -8.39
CA PHE A 63 -14.65 -18.34 -8.72
C PHE A 63 -15.09 -19.65 -9.38
N GLY A 64 -16.26 -20.19 -9.01
CA GLY A 64 -16.86 -21.35 -9.68
C GLY A 64 -17.05 -21.11 -11.18
N ASN A 65 -17.57 -19.94 -11.56
CA ASN A 65 -17.71 -19.56 -12.96
C ASN A 65 -16.36 -19.50 -13.70
N GLN A 66 -15.30 -19.04 -13.03
CA GLN A 66 -13.94 -19.03 -13.60
C GLN A 66 -13.38 -20.46 -13.74
N ALA A 67 -13.59 -21.34 -12.76
CA ALA A 67 -13.20 -22.75 -12.85
C ALA A 67 -13.89 -23.44 -14.04
N GLU A 68 -15.19 -23.24 -14.21
CA GLU A 68 -15.95 -23.79 -15.35
C GLU A 68 -15.40 -23.32 -16.71
N ARG A 69 -14.89 -22.08 -16.81
CA ARG A 69 -14.22 -21.58 -18.02
C ARG A 69 -12.94 -22.36 -18.31
N VAL A 70 -12.08 -22.57 -17.31
CA VAL A 70 -10.86 -23.37 -17.47
C VAL A 70 -11.21 -24.80 -17.88
N GLU A 71 -12.23 -25.39 -17.26
CA GLU A 71 -12.66 -26.77 -17.54
C GLU A 71 -13.21 -26.96 -18.95
N ARG A 72 -13.87 -25.93 -19.52
CA ARG A 72 -14.26 -25.94 -20.94
C ARG A 72 -13.06 -26.03 -21.87
N VAL A 73 -11.97 -25.32 -21.57
CA VAL A 73 -10.72 -25.45 -22.34
C VAL A 73 -10.18 -26.88 -22.29
N ALA A 74 -10.18 -27.51 -21.11
CA ALA A 74 -9.76 -28.91 -20.97
C ALA A 74 -10.64 -29.88 -21.78
N HIS A 75 -11.96 -29.66 -21.76
CA HIS A 75 -12.91 -30.44 -22.55
C HIS A 75 -12.68 -30.29 -24.07
N ASP A 76 -12.40 -29.08 -24.54
CA ASP A 76 -12.16 -28.81 -25.96
C ASP A 76 -10.84 -29.44 -26.44
N LEU A 77 -9.80 -29.42 -25.60
CA LEU A 77 -8.55 -30.14 -25.86
C LEU A 77 -8.79 -31.65 -26.01
N ALA A 78 -9.63 -32.24 -25.15
CA ALA A 78 -10.00 -33.64 -25.25
C ALA A 78 -10.73 -33.94 -26.56
N THR A 79 -11.67 -33.08 -26.96
CA THR A 79 -12.42 -33.19 -28.21
C THR A 79 -11.49 -33.10 -29.44
N GLN A 80 -10.47 -32.24 -29.37
CA GLN A 80 -9.43 -32.08 -30.40
C GLN A 80 -8.34 -33.17 -30.35
N ARG A 81 -8.43 -34.15 -29.42
CA ARG A 81 -7.44 -35.21 -29.18
C ARG A 81 -6.07 -34.70 -28.74
N ARG A 82 -6.00 -33.50 -28.16
CA ARG A 82 -4.78 -32.88 -27.60
C ARG A 82 -4.57 -33.27 -26.13
N ILE A 83 -4.58 -34.57 -25.84
CA ILE A 83 -4.58 -35.08 -24.46
C ILE A 83 -3.33 -34.67 -23.66
N MET A 84 -2.19 -34.54 -24.34
CA MET A 84 -0.92 -34.15 -23.70
C MET A 84 -0.94 -32.72 -23.16
N ASP A 85 -1.83 -31.88 -23.69
CA ASP A 85 -1.91 -30.45 -23.34
C ASP A 85 -2.92 -30.18 -22.21
N ILE A 86 -3.67 -31.20 -21.77
CA ILE A 86 -4.71 -31.06 -20.73
C ILE A 86 -4.10 -30.80 -19.34
N GLY A 87 -2.95 -31.41 -19.05
CA GLY A 87 -2.34 -31.40 -17.70
C GLY A 87 -2.20 -29.99 -17.08
N PRO A 88 -1.60 -29.00 -17.77
CA PRO A 88 -1.52 -27.63 -17.28
C PRO A 88 -2.90 -26.98 -17.02
N VAL A 89 -3.88 -27.23 -17.87
CA VAL A 89 -5.23 -26.67 -17.75
C VAL A 89 -5.96 -27.25 -16.54
N ASP A 90 -5.86 -28.56 -16.34
CA ASP A 90 -6.41 -29.25 -15.16
C ASP A 90 -5.74 -28.80 -13.85
N GLY A 91 -4.43 -28.52 -13.88
CA GLY A 91 -3.70 -27.95 -12.75
C GLY A 91 -4.29 -26.61 -12.30
N PHE A 92 -4.52 -25.73 -13.26
CA PHE A 92 -5.13 -24.42 -13.02
C PHE A 92 -6.57 -24.54 -12.52
N ALA A 93 -7.43 -25.33 -13.17
CA ALA A 93 -8.80 -25.57 -12.71
C ALA A 93 -8.83 -26.14 -11.29
N GLY A 94 -7.97 -27.13 -11.01
CA GLY A 94 -7.82 -27.72 -9.69
C GLY A 94 -7.38 -26.71 -8.63
N SER A 95 -6.55 -25.73 -8.98
CA SER A 95 -6.17 -24.65 -8.06
C SER A 95 -7.34 -23.76 -7.67
N ILE A 96 -8.19 -23.38 -8.63
CA ILE A 96 -9.39 -22.57 -8.36
C ILE A 96 -10.37 -23.36 -7.47
N ARG A 97 -10.56 -24.66 -7.73
CA ARG A 97 -11.41 -25.52 -6.89
C ARG A 97 -10.91 -25.59 -5.44
N ARG A 98 -9.60 -25.74 -5.22
CA ARG A 98 -9.02 -25.70 -3.86
C ARG A 98 -9.26 -24.35 -3.17
N LEU A 99 -9.20 -23.24 -3.90
CA LEU A 99 -9.54 -21.92 -3.36
C LEU A 99 -11.03 -21.85 -2.96
N ILE A 100 -11.93 -22.33 -3.80
CA ILE A 100 -13.38 -22.39 -3.51
C ILE A 100 -13.65 -23.24 -2.25
N ASP A 101 -13.01 -24.40 -2.14
CA ASP A 101 -13.10 -25.26 -0.96
C ASP A 101 -12.64 -24.51 0.30
N ARG A 102 -11.56 -23.73 0.21
CA ARG A 102 -11.06 -22.91 1.31
C ARG A 102 -12.04 -21.80 1.71
N ILE A 103 -12.63 -21.11 0.74
CA ILE A 103 -13.64 -20.04 0.97
C ILE A 103 -14.88 -20.61 1.68
N THR A 104 -15.36 -21.76 1.22
CA THR A 104 -16.60 -22.37 1.74
C THR A 104 -16.41 -23.02 3.11
N THR A 105 -15.25 -23.62 3.36
CA THR A 105 -14.95 -24.36 4.61
C THR A 105 -14.33 -23.50 5.71
N ALA A 106 -14.05 -22.22 5.46
CA ALA A 106 -13.59 -21.26 6.44
C ALA A 106 -14.66 -21.03 7.53
N SER A 107 -14.73 -21.95 8.51
CA SER A 107 -15.58 -21.85 9.68
C SER A 107 -14.74 -21.32 10.84
N TYR A 108 -14.88 -20.03 11.10
CA TYR A 108 -14.35 -19.40 12.31
C TYR A 108 -15.40 -19.60 13.40
N GLY A 109 -15.00 -20.13 14.56
CA GLY A 109 -15.92 -20.39 15.68
C GLY A 109 -16.62 -19.13 16.21
N TYR A 110 -17.36 -19.24 17.31
CA TYR A 110 -18.04 -18.09 17.95
C TYR A 110 -17.10 -17.05 18.62
N GLY A 111 -15.78 -17.20 18.48
CA GLY A 111 -14.75 -16.30 19.01
C GLY A 111 -14.18 -15.33 17.95
N GLY A 112 -13.23 -14.48 18.36
CA GLY A 112 -12.54 -13.54 17.45
C GLY A 112 -13.38 -12.30 17.10
N LEU A 113 -13.35 -11.91 15.83
CA LEU A 113 -13.97 -10.69 15.30
C LEU A 113 -15.51 -10.69 15.38
N PHE A 114 -16.12 -11.86 15.57
CA PHE A 114 -17.57 -12.06 15.69
C PHE A 114 -18.04 -12.36 17.12
N GLY A 115 -17.19 -12.15 18.13
CA GLY A 115 -17.52 -12.34 19.54
C GLY A 115 -18.28 -11.16 20.16
N GLU A 116 -18.71 -11.31 21.42
CA GLU A 116 -19.52 -10.30 22.16
C GLU A 116 -18.74 -9.05 22.58
N ARG A 117 -17.39 -9.10 22.61
CA ARG A 117 -16.52 -8.00 23.06
C ARG A 117 -16.58 -6.77 22.13
N ASP A 118 -16.05 -5.66 22.60
CA ASP A 118 -15.79 -4.51 21.71
C ASP A 118 -14.82 -4.90 20.62
N VAL A 119 -15.20 -4.58 19.38
CA VAL A 119 -14.51 -5.03 18.18
C VAL A 119 -13.65 -3.89 17.66
N ASP A 120 -12.42 -4.22 17.30
CA ASP A 120 -11.45 -3.28 16.76
C ASP A 120 -11.93 -2.75 15.40
N ALA A 121 -12.11 -1.44 15.30
CA ALA A 121 -12.54 -0.79 14.07
C ALA A 121 -11.53 -0.96 12.93
N ALA A 122 -10.23 -1.00 13.23
CA ALA A 122 -9.18 -1.23 12.24
C ALA A 122 -9.22 -2.67 11.70
N ALA A 123 -9.57 -3.64 12.54
CA ALA A 123 -9.77 -5.02 12.09
C ALA A 123 -10.98 -5.16 11.15
N LEU A 124 -12.07 -4.44 11.42
CA LEU A 124 -13.26 -4.42 10.54
C LEU A 124 -12.98 -3.72 9.20
N ASP A 125 -12.17 -2.66 9.21
CA ASP A 125 -11.71 -2.00 7.99
C ASP A 125 -10.81 -2.93 7.16
N GLN A 126 -9.83 -3.59 7.78
CA GLN A 126 -8.99 -4.57 7.09
C GLN A 126 -9.81 -5.73 6.52
N LEU A 127 -10.82 -6.24 7.25
CA LEU A 127 -11.71 -7.26 6.73
C LEU A 127 -12.40 -6.80 5.43
N ARG A 128 -12.92 -5.57 5.43
CA ARG A 128 -13.53 -4.96 4.24
C ARG A 128 -12.54 -4.89 3.07
N ARG A 129 -11.32 -4.43 3.32
CA ARG A 129 -10.25 -4.34 2.29
C ARG A 129 -9.89 -5.72 1.73
N PHE A 130 -9.82 -6.75 2.58
CA PHE A 130 -9.61 -8.12 2.11
C PHE A 130 -10.75 -8.61 1.23
N ASP A 131 -11.99 -8.36 1.60
CA ASP A 131 -13.13 -8.78 0.80
C ASP A 131 -13.18 -8.07 -0.57
N GLU A 132 -12.88 -6.78 -0.61
CA GLU A 132 -12.74 -6.03 -1.85
C GLU A 132 -11.59 -6.60 -2.70
N GLY A 133 -10.44 -6.91 -2.10
CA GLY A 133 -9.32 -7.54 -2.78
C GLY A 133 -9.58 -8.97 -3.27
N LEU A 134 -10.41 -9.75 -2.56
CA LEU A 134 -10.87 -11.07 -3.00
C LEU A 134 -11.84 -10.96 -4.18
N LEU A 135 -12.77 -10.00 -4.14
CA LEU A 135 -13.68 -9.70 -5.24
C LEU A 135 -12.94 -9.22 -6.49
N ALA A 136 -11.93 -8.35 -6.31
CA ALA A 136 -11.05 -7.92 -7.40
C ALA A 136 -10.25 -9.10 -7.98
N GLY A 137 -9.82 -10.04 -7.12
CA GLY A 137 -9.13 -11.26 -7.52
C GLY A 137 -9.89 -12.14 -8.51
N VAL A 138 -11.23 -12.07 -8.54
CA VAL A 138 -12.03 -12.77 -9.58
C VAL A 138 -11.68 -12.25 -10.97
N GLY A 139 -11.50 -10.93 -11.12
CA GLY A 139 -11.11 -10.29 -12.39
C GLY A 139 -9.64 -10.50 -12.73
N GLU A 140 -8.75 -10.69 -11.75
CA GLU A 140 -7.34 -11.01 -11.98
C GLU A 140 -7.14 -12.37 -12.68
N LEU A 141 -8.15 -13.24 -12.68
CA LEU A 141 -8.12 -14.51 -13.42
C LEU A 141 -8.51 -14.35 -14.90
N ASP A 142 -9.08 -13.21 -15.32
CA ASP A 142 -9.58 -13.03 -16.68
C ASP A 142 -8.45 -13.04 -17.72
N ASP A 143 -7.31 -12.41 -17.44
CA ASP A 143 -6.17 -12.36 -18.36
C ASP A 143 -5.55 -13.74 -18.61
N PRO A 144 -5.16 -14.55 -17.59
CA PRO A 144 -4.65 -15.89 -17.83
C PRO A 144 -5.69 -16.82 -18.49
N LEU A 145 -6.98 -16.63 -18.20
CA LEU A 145 -8.06 -17.36 -18.87
C LEU A 145 -8.17 -17.01 -20.35
N GLN A 146 -8.16 -15.72 -20.69
CA GLN A 146 -8.14 -15.28 -22.09
C GLN A 146 -6.88 -15.79 -22.81
N GLY A 147 -5.74 -15.83 -22.11
CA GLY A 147 -4.51 -16.42 -22.62
C GLY A 147 -4.66 -17.92 -22.94
N LEU A 148 -5.35 -18.69 -22.09
CA LEU A 148 -5.67 -20.10 -22.35
C LEU A 148 -6.61 -20.26 -23.55
N GLU A 149 -7.70 -19.49 -23.58
CA GLU A 149 -8.69 -19.51 -24.67
C GLU A 149 -8.03 -19.17 -26.01
N ALA A 150 -7.15 -18.15 -26.05
CA ALA A 150 -6.39 -17.77 -27.24
C ALA A 150 -5.37 -18.84 -27.66
N ALA A 151 -4.63 -19.42 -26.71
CA ALA A 151 -3.68 -20.49 -26.99
C ALA A 151 -4.37 -21.77 -27.51
N LEU A 152 -5.58 -22.08 -27.03
CA LEU A 152 -6.39 -23.18 -27.57
C LEU A 152 -6.70 -22.96 -29.05
N VAL A 153 -7.20 -21.77 -29.41
CA VAL A 153 -7.56 -21.44 -30.80
C VAL A 153 -6.35 -21.41 -31.72
N ALA A 154 -5.22 -20.91 -31.23
CA ALA A 154 -3.98 -20.77 -32.01
C ALA A 154 -3.12 -22.05 -32.06
N ASP A 155 -3.55 -23.15 -31.42
CA ASP A 155 -2.73 -24.36 -31.20
C ASP A 155 -1.36 -24.03 -30.56
N GLY A 156 -1.38 -23.07 -29.62
CA GLY A 156 -0.21 -22.50 -28.96
C GLY A 156 0.10 -23.08 -27.58
N ASP A 157 1.02 -22.44 -26.87
CA ASP A 157 1.44 -22.83 -25.52
C ASP A 157 0.37 -22.51 -24.46
N LEU A 158 -0.24 -23.56 -23.91
CA LEU A 158 -1.22 -23.49 -22.82
C LEU A 158 -0.56 -23.45 -21.43
N GLN A 159 0.71 -23.83 -21.34
CA GLN A 159 1.40 -23.95 -20.05
C GLN A 159 1.73 -22.59 -19.44
N ALA A 160 2.18 -21.62 -20.25
CA ALA A 160 2.45 -20.27 -19.77
C ALA A 160 1.21 -19.60 -19.13
N PRO A 161 0.04 -19.49 -19.81
CA PRO A 161 -1.14 -18.87 -19.22
C PRO A 161 -1.72 -19.67 -18.05
N ALA A 162 -1.67 -21.02 -18.07
CA ALA A 162 -2.06 -21.84 -16.92
C ALA A 162 -1.21 -21.54 -15.67
N ARG A 163 0.12 -21.45 -15.82
CA ARG A 163 1.04 -21.13 -14.72
C ARG A 163 0.86 -19.70 -14.19
N GLU A 164 0.55 -18.74 -15.05
CA GLU A 164 0.16 -17.40 -14.61
C GLU A 164 -1.13 -17.46 -13.78
N GLY A 165 -2.15 -18.18 -14.26
CA GLY A 165 -3.39 -18.40 -13.52
C GLY A 165 -3.17 -19.03 -12.15
N GLU A 166 -2.37 -20.09 -12.04
CA GLU A 166 -2.04 -20.72 -10.76
C GLU A 166 -1.33 -19.76 -9.80
N ARG A 167 -0.42 -18.90 -10.31
CA ARG A 167 0.22 -17.85 -9.50
C ARG A 167 -0.78 -16.82 -8.98
N ARG A 168 -1.75 -16.40 -9.81
CA ARG A 168 -2.84 -15.50 -9.39
C ARG A 168 -3.70 -16.14 -8.30
N VAL A 169 -4.07 -17.41 -8.47
CA VAL A 169 -4.82 -18.15 -7.44
C VAL A 169 -4.03 -18.25 -6.13
N ALA A 170 -2.72 -18.49 -6.19
CA ALA A 170 -1.87 -18.51 -4.99
C ALA A 170 -1.84 -17.14 -4.27
N ALA A 171 -1.79 -16.03 -5.01
CA ALA A 171 -1.86 -14.69 -4.43
C ALA A 171 -3.23 -14.41 -3.77
N ILE A 172 -4.32 -14.81 -4.42
CA ILE A 172 -5.68 -14.70 -3.87
C ILE A 172 -5.84 -15.56 -2.60
N LEU A 173 -5.26 -16.76 -2.59
CA LEU A 173 -5.25 -17.61 -1.40
C LEU A 173 -4.49 -16.95 -0.23
N ALA A 174 -3.37 -16.28 -0.49
CA ALA A 174 -2.65 -15.55 0.54
C ALA A 174 -3.49 -14.40 1.16
N ARG A 175 -4.31 -13.70 0.36
CA ARG A 175 -5.28 -12.72 0.85
C ARG A 175 -6.30 -13.37 1.79
N LEU A 176 -6.85 -14.52 1.38
CA LEU A 176 -7.83 -15.29 2.16
C LEU A 176 -7.23 -15.79 3.49
N ASP A 177 -6.00 -16.26 3.48
CA ASP A 177 -5.32 -16.77 4.67
C ASP A 177 -5.05 -15.63 5.68
N LEU A 178 -4.58 -14.47 5.23
CA LEU A 178 -4.35 -13.32 6.11
C LEU A 178 -5.65 -12.73 6.64
N ARG A 179 -6.69 -12.64 5.79
CA ARG A 179 -8.05 -12.33 6.22
C ARG A 179 -8.52 -13.26 7.34
N GLY A 180 -8.28 -14.56 7.19
CA GLY A 180 -8.65 -15.56 8.20
C GLY A 180 -8.00 -15.31 9.56
N GLN A 181 -6.75 -14.88 9.59
CA GLN A 181 -6.04 -14.52 10.83
C GLN A 181 -6.70 -13.32 11.53
N VAL A 182 -7.08 -12.28 10.77
CA VAL A 182 -7.78 -11.10 11.31
C VAL A 182 -9.13 -11.51 11.92
N VAL A 183 -9.88 -12.38 11.23
CA VAL A 183 -11.17 -12.88 11.72
C VAL A 183 -11.00 -13.70 13.00
N GLU A 184 -10.04 -14.63 13.03
CA GLU A 184 -9.81 -15.51 14.18
C GLU A 184 -9.30 -14.75 15.41
N GLN A 185 -8.36 -13.82 15.22
CA GLN A 185 -7.76 -13.06 16.31
C GLN A 185 -8.64 -11.90 16.78
N GLY A 186 -9.53 -11.39 15.92
CA GLY A 186 -10.32 -10.20 16.17
C GLY A 186 -9.49 -8.92 16.29
N LYS A 187 -8.29 -8.91 15.69
CA LYS A 187 -7.31 -7.82 15.72
C LYS A 187 -6.77 -7.55 14.31
N PRO A 188 -6.38 -6.30 14.01
CA PRO A 188 -5.77 -6.00 12.73
C PRO A 188 -4.42 -6.73 12.58
N ALA A 189 -4.16 -7.22 11.37
CA ALA A 189 -2.85 -7.69 10.97
C ALA A 189 -1.90 -6.50 10.76
N GLU A 190 -0.60 -6.79 10.73
CA GLU A 190 0.42 -5.79 10.39
C GLU A 190 0.16 -5.22 8.98
N GLU A 191 0.12 -3.89 8.87
CA GLU A 191 -0.24 -3.21 7.62
C GLU A 191 0.71 -3.55 6.45
N SER A 192 2.00 -3.75 6.72
CA SER A 192 2.96 -4.15 5.68
C SER A 192 2.57 -5.49 5.02
N LYS A 193 2.12 -6.46 5.83
CA LYS A 193 1.66 -7.77 5.35
C LYS A 193 0.37 -7.63 4.56
N VAL A 194 -0.56 -6.79 5.04
CA VAL A 194 -1.84 -6.50 4.37
C VAL A 194 -1.57 -5.93 2.96
N LEU A 195 -0.70 -4.92 2.87
CA LEU A 195 -0.33 -4.30 1.59
C LEU A 195 0.35 -5.30 0.65
N ALA A 196 1.26 -6.13 1.17
CA ALA A 196 1.96 -7.14 0.39
C ALA A 196 1.02 -8.17 -0.27
N VAL A 197 -0.02 -8.65 0.43
CA VAL A 197 -0.97 -9.63 -0.17
C VAL A 197 -2.05 -9.00 -1.03
N LEU A 198 -2.47 -7.76 -0.75
CA LEU A 198 -3.47 -7.05 -1.55
C LEU A 198 -2.95 -6.54 -2.89
N GLY A 199 -1.67 -6.75 -3.20
CA GLY A 199 -1.07 -6.35 -4.48
C GLY A 199 -0.82 -4.84 -4.56
N GLY A 200 -0.76 -4.16 -3.41
CA GLY A 200 -0.11 -2.85 -3.35
C GLY A 200 1.36 -3.01 -3.71
N PRO A 201 2.03 -1.98 -4.27
CA PRO A 201 3.48 -2.00 -4.31
C PRO A 201 4.00 -2.31 -2.90
N ASP A 202 5.09 -3.07 -2.79
CA ASP A 202 5.76 -3.25 -1.49
C ASP A 202 5.94 -1.85 -0.90
N PRO A 203 5.31 -1.53 0.25
CA PRO A 203 5.43 -0.21 0.83
C PRO A 203 6.91 0.14 1.03
N ALA A 204 7.80 -0.84 1.21
CA ALA A 204 9.24 -0.61 1.30
C ALA A 204 9.91 -0.10 0.03
N THR A 205 9.22 -0.13 -1.11
CA THR A 205 9.76 0.32 -2.40
C THR A 205 8.96 1.43 -3.07
N ALA A 206 7.70 1.64 -2.68
CA ALA A 206 6.88 2.72 -3.20
C ALA A 206 7.25 4.06 -2.56
N THR A 207 7.46 5.09 -3.37
CA THR A 207 7.54 6.47 -2.85
C THR A 207 6.16 6.89 -2.36
N PRO A 208 6.02 7.29 -1.09
CA PRO A 208 4.72 7.63 -0.53
C PRO A 208 4.20 8.93 -1.17
N PRO A 209 2.88 9.10 -1.40
CA PRO A 209 2.32 10.30 -2.03
C PRO A 209 2.71 11.59 -1.30
N THR A 210 2.75 11.52 0.04
CA THR A 210 3.20 12.57 0.95
C THR A 210 4.65 13.02 0.70
N TRP A 211 5.46 12.20 0.03
CA TRP A 211 6.80 12.60 -0.39
C TRP A 211 6.73 13.79 -1.34
N ASN A 212 5.72 13.85 -2.23
CA ASN A 212 5.60 14.86 -3.28
C ASN A 212 4.75 16.08 -2.88
N LEU A 213 4.54 16.32 -1.58
CA LEU A 213 3.80 17.49 -1.12
C LEU A 213 4.49 18.79 -1.52
N ASP A 214 3.69 19.81 -1.83
CA ASP A 214 4.15 21.15 -2.16
C ASP A 214 3.72 22.19 -1.12
N ALA A 215 4.42 23.32 -1.07
CA ALA A 215 4.00 24.46 -0.26
C ALA A 215 2.60 24.94 -0.68
N GLY A 216 1.77 25.22 0.32
CA GLY A 216 0.37 25.63 0.17
C GLY A 216 -0.64 24.48 0.04
N GLU A 217 -0.20 23.22 0.05
CA GLU A 217 -1.13 22.08 0.12
C GLU A 217 -1.67 21.88 1.54
N ALA A 218 -2.91 21.38 1.62
CA ALA A 218 -3.56 21.05 2.88
C ALA A 218 -3.49 19.56 3.14
N LEU A 219 -3.30 19.19 4.40
CA LEU A 219 -3.35 17.81 4.85
C LEU A 219 -3.98 17.71 6.23
N THR A 220 -4.57 16.56 6.55
CA THR A 220 -4.97 16.19 7.90
C THR A 220 -3.99 15.15 8.42
N VAL A 221 -3.49 15.34 9.64
CA VAL A 221 -2.64 14.37 10.34
C VAL A 221 -3.30 14.05 11.67
N LEU A 222 -3.63 12.77 11.90
CA LEU A 222 -4.29 12.32 13.15
C LEU A 222 -5.60 13.08 13.48
N GLY A 223 -6.29 13.59 12.45
CA GLY A 223 -7.53 14.36 12.58
C GLY A 223 -7.36 15.87 12.76
N ASP A 224 -6.13 16.38 12.85
CA ASP A 224 -5.82 17.81 12.88
C ASP A 224 -5.44 18.33 11.49
N ASP A 225 -6.00 19.47 11.10
CA ASP A 225 -5.77 20.09 9.79
C ASP A 225 -4.54 21.01 9.78
N PHE A 226 -3.71 20.87 8.75
CA PHE A 226 -2.48 21.63 8.55
C PHE A 226 -2.36 22.15 7.12
N LEU A 227 -1.61 23.25 6.98
CA LEU A 227 -1.11 23.74 5.70
C LEU A 227 0.40 23.53 5.62
N VAL A 228 0.91 23.09 4.46
CA VAL A 228 2.35 22.99 4.22
C VAL A 228 2.93 24.39 3.99
N ASP A 229 3.66 24.90 4.97
CA ASP A 229 4.31 26.22 4.90
C ASP A 229 5.63 26.17 4.14
N ALA A 230 6.39 25.09 4.33
CA ALA A 230 7.69 24.90 3.69
C ALA A 230 8.08 23.42 3.67
N ARG A 231 9.03 23.09 2.81
CA ARG A 231 9.57 21.75 2.61
C ARG A 231 11.09 21.81 2.66
N LEU A 232 11.69 21.02 3.53
CA LEU A 232 13.13 20.80 3.57
C LEU A 232 13.43 19.51 2.81
N ASP A 233 14.15 19.63 1.70
CA ASP A 233 14.76 18.51 0.99
C ASP A 233 16.11 18.20 1.62
N LEU A 234 16.30 16.98 2.12
CA LEU A 234 17.60 16.49 2.56
C LEU A 234 18.17 15.48 1.57
N ALA A 235 19.18 15.90 0.81
CA ALA A 235 19.95 15.02 -0.06
C ALA A 235 21.09 14.37 0.75
N ALA A 236 20.94 13.07 1.02
CA ALA A 236 21.92 12.25 1.74
C ALA A 236 21.88 10.81 1.20
N GLU A 237 22.68 9.91 1.78
CA GLU A 237 22.66 8.47 1.44
C GLU A 237 21.26 7.86 1.61
N ARG A 238 20.51 8.30 2.63
CA ARG A 238 19.09 8.03 2.79
C ARG A 238 18.32 9.36 2.74
N PRO A 239 17.79 9.75 1.58
CA PRO A 239 17.03 10.99 1.45
C PRO A 239 15.83 11.01 2.38
N LEU A 240 15.52 12.18 2.93
CA LEU A 240 14.27 12.43 3.65
C LEU A 240 13.73 13.82 3.33
N ARG A 241 12.44 14.02 3.58
CA ARG A 241 11.78 15.33 3.51
C ARG A 241 11.19 15.66 4.86
N LEU A 242 11.25 16.94 5.20
CA LEU A 242 10.64 17.50 6.39
C LEU A 242 9.71 18.63 5.94
N PHE A 243 8.42 18.50 6.20
CA PHE A 243 7.44 19.52 5.84
C PHE A 243 7.10 20.33 7.06
N ARG A 244 7.39 21.64 7.03
CA ARG A 244 6.92 22.55 8.05
C ARG A 244 5.44 22.81 7.84
N LEU A 245 4.66 22.56 8.89
CA LEU A 245 3.23 22.63 8.91
C LEU A 245 2.77 23.84 9.74
N GLY A 246 1.93 24.67 9.14
CA GLY A 246 1.25 25.80 9.77
C GLY A 246 -0.17 25.44 10.21
N GLY A 247 -0.66 26.09 11.27
CA GLY A 247 -2.00 25.85 11.83
C GLY A 247 -2.16 26.37 13.27
N GLY A 248 -3.34 26.18 13.85
CA GLY A 248 -3.72 26.70 15.19
C GLY A 248 -2.97 26.08 16.39
N GLY A 249 -2.22 24.99 16.18
CA GLY A 249 -1.50 24.23 17.23
C GLY A 249 -0.01 24.57 17.41
N GLY A 250 0.48 25.62 16.75
CA GLY A 250 1.90 25.97 16.70
C GLY A 250 2.68 25.18 15.63
N GLU A 251 3.94 25.55 15.41
CA GLU A 251 4.78 24.95 14.36
C GLU A 251 4.89 23.43 14.56
N ARG A 252 4.65 22.69 13.48
CA ARG A 252 4.86 21.24 13.40
C ARG A 252 5.71 20.91 12.18
N TRP A 253 6.31 19.74 12.21
CA TRP A 253 7.11 19.21 11.12
C TRP A 253 6.70 17.76 10.86
N LEU A 254 6.34 17.45 9.62
CA LEU A 254 6.12 16.08 9.19
C LEU A 254 7.40 15.52 8.58
N LEU A 255 7.99 14.51 9.22
CA LEU A 255 9.05 13.70 8.65
C LEU A 255 8.43 12.70 7.67
N VAL A 256 8.87 12.75 6.42
CA VAL A 256 8.47 11.83 5.36
C VAL A 256 9.74 11.18 4.79
N PRO A 257 9.82 9.85 4.71
CA PRO A 257 10.89 9.10 4.05
C PRO A 257 10.62 8.90 2.55
N ASP A 258 11.67 8.66 1.76
CA ASP A 258 11.58 8.53 0.29
C ASP A 258 10.88 7.24 -0.18
N ARG A 259 10.66 6.34 0.77
CA ARG A 259 10.04 5.02 0.65
C ARG A 259 8.99 4.84 1.75
N GLY A 260 7.98 4.03 1.48
CA GLY A 260 6.86 3.78 2.38
C GLY A 260 7.15 2.86 3.59
N ASP A 261 8.39 2.38 3.79
CA ASP A 261 8.82 1.63 5.00
C ASP A 261 9.51 2.50 6.05
N GLY A 262 9.75 3.78 5.79
CA GLY A 262 10.38 4.67 6.75
C GLY A 262 9.43 5.15 7.84
N ASP A 263 9.99 5.64 8.95
CA ASP A 263 9.19 6.20 10.04
C ASP A 263 8.67 7.60 9.70
N PHE A 264 7.40 7.65 9.36
CA PHE A 264 6.65 8.90 9.40
C PHE A 264 6.54 9.40 10.83
N ALA A 265 6.70 10.70 11.03
CA ALA A 265 6.57 11.29 12.36
C ALA A 265 6.05 12.71 12.29
N LEU A 266 5.10 13.03 13.17
CA LEU A 266 4.70 14.41 13.45
C LEU A 266 5.54 14.93 14.61
N LEU A 267 6.32 15.97 14.35
CA LEU A 267 7.33 16.52 15.23
C LEU A 267 7.01 18.00 15.54
N ALA A 268 7.52 18.48 16.66
CA ALA A 268 7.53 19.89 17.03
C ALA A 268 8.97 20.32 17.32
N PRO A 269 9.34 21.58 17.04
CA PRO A 269 10.63 22.10 17.46
C PRO A 269 10.71 22.12 18.99
N THR A 270 11.86 21.73 19.54
CA THR A 270 12.18 21.89 20.96
C THR A 270 13.42 22.78 21.11
N GLY A 271 13.40 23.64 22.13
CA GLY A 271 14.60 24.35 22.61
C GLY A 271 15.46 23.50 23.55
N GLY A 272 15.10 22.22 23.68
CA GLY A 272 15.72 21.27 24.58
C GLY A 272 17.20 21.02 24.34
N SER A 273 17.91 20.68 25.40
CA SER A 273 19.33 20.34 25.31
C SER A 273 19.51 18.92 24.78
N VAL A 274 20.34 18.78 23.75
CA VAL A 274 20.83 17.49 23.28
C VAL A 274 22.11 17.16 24.05
N GLU A 275 22.06 16.16 24.91
CA GLU A 275 23.24 15.70 25.63
C GLU A 275 23.86 14.49 24.90
N PRO A 276 25.16 14.53 24.58
CA PRO A 276 25.83 13.42 23.93
C PRO A 276 26.01 12.26 24.91
N GLY A 277 25.77 11.03 24.45
CA GLY A 277 25.97 9.80 25.22
C GLY A 277 25.59 8.56 24.40
N PRO A 278 25.86 7.34 24.89
CA PRO A 278 25.26 6.12 24.36
C PRO A 278 24.18 5.58 25.32
N PRO A 279 22.88 5.86 25.11
CA PRO A 279 22.27 6.66 24.03
C PRO A 279 22.33 8.18 24.26
N PRO A 280 22.23 9.03 23.21
CA PRO A 280 22.05 10.46 23.38
C PRO A 280 20.70 10.74 24.05
N THR A 281 20.62 11.86 24.79
CA THR A 281 19.36 12.29 25.40
C THR A 281 18.91 13.63 24.82
N ILE A 282 17.59 13.81 24.71
CA ILE A 282 16.95 15.07 24.38
C ILE A 282 15.97 15.36 25.51
N ASP A 283 16.18 16.46 26.23
CA ASP A 283 15.41 16.79 27.43
C ASP A 283 15.36 15.63 28.45
N GLY A 284 16.49 14.93 28.61
CA GLY A 284 16.63 13.77 29.49
C GLY A 284 16.00 12.47 28.97
N THR A 285 15.29 12.50 27.84
CA THR A 285 14.72 11.30 27.22
C THR A 285 15.77 10.60 26.36
N PRO A 286 16.05 9.29 26.55
CA PRO A 286 17.05 8.57 25.78
C PRO A 286 16.55 8.15 24.39
N PHE A 287 17.40 8.34 23.38
CA PHE A 287 17.12 7.98 21.99
C PHE A 287 18.26 7.19 21.35
N ALA A 288 17.94 6.16 20.56
CA ALA A 288 18.91 5.49 19.70
C ALA A 288 18.90 6.10 18.29
N GLU A 289 20.08 6.22 17.67
CA GLU A 289 20.18 6.63 16.27
C GLU A 289 19.71 5.49 15.34
N ARG A 290 18.69 5.78 14.53
CA ARG A 290 18.18 4.87 13.50
C ARG A 290 18.89 5.10 12.17
N SER A 291 19.11 6.35 11.83
CA SER A 291 19.92 6.76 10.68
C SER A 291 20.53 8.14 10.93
N GLY A 292 21.62 8.44 10.25
CA GLY A 292 22.29 9.72 10.37
C GLY A 292 23.45 9.81 9.41
N GLY A 293 24.02 11.00 9.28
CA GLY A 293 25.13 11.25 8.39
C GLY A 293 25.26 12.72 8.02
N THR A 294 25.92 12.98 6.90
CA THR A 294 26.07 14.31 6.31
C THR A 294 25.33 14.38 4.99
N GLY A 295 24.79 15.55 4.66
CA GLY A 295 24.11 15.80 3.41
C GLY A 295 23.92 17.28 3.13
N ASP A 296 23.19 17.59 2.06
CA ASP A 296 22.81 18.95 1.69
C ASP A 296 21.30 19.14 1.89
N GLY A 297 20.94 20.15 2.67
CA GLY A 297 19.56 20.55 2.93
C GLY A 297 19.17 21.79 2.12
N GLU A 298 17.97 21.81 1.57
CA GLU A 298 17.39 22.97 0.89
C GLU A 298 15.96 23.20 1.36
N LEU A 299 15.70 24.39 1.91
CA LEU A 299 14.37 24.79 2.35
C LEU A 299 13.64 25.48 1.19
N VAL A 300 12.47 24.97 0.82
CA VAL A 300 11.62 25.52 -0.22
C VAL A 300 10.30 25.95 0.41
N GLY A 301 9.96 27.24 0.28
CA GLY A 301 8.69 27.78 0.77
C GLY A 301 8.11 28.83 -0.18
N PRO A 302 7.11 29.61 0.26
CA PRO A 302 6.48 30.66 -0.56
C PRO A 302 7.46 31.70 -1.12
N GLY A 303 8.58 31.94 -0.43
CA GLY A 303 9.65 32.84 -0.86
C GLY A 303 10.65 32.22 -1.86
N GLY A 304 10.43 30.98 -2.30
CA GLY A 304 11.36 30.22 -3.13
C GLY A 304 12.29 29.31 -2.33
N ALA A 305 13.35 28.83 -2.99
CA ALA A 305 14.36 27.96 -2.39
C ALA A 305 15.44 28.77 -1.67
N SER A 306 15.86 28.31 -0.49
CA SER A 306 16.94 28.91 0.31
C SER A 306 18.34 28.72 -0.29
N GLY A 307 18.45 27.84 -1.30
CA GLY A 307 19.71 27.25 -1.73
C GLY A 307 20.16 26.12 -0.82
N ARG A 308 20.98 25.22 -1.38
CA ARG A 308 21.54 24.06 -0.68
C ARG A 308 22.61 24.48 0.34
N ARG A 309 22.50 23.94 1.56
CA ARG A 309 23.46 24.12 2.65
C ARG A 309 23.83 22.75 3.20
N ALA A 310 25.12 22.52 3.46
CA ALA A 310 25.56 21.29 4.09
C ALA A 310 25.07 21.22 5.55
N LEU A 311 24.72 20.02 6.01
CA LEU A 311 24.38 19.73 7.40
C LEU A 311 24.76 18.31 7.80
N ARG A 312 24.85 18.08 9.11
CA ARG A 312 24.79 16.75 9.71
C ARG A 312 23.37 16.50 10.22
N TYR A 313 22.83 15.32 10.00
CA TYR A 313 21.51 14.95 10.47
C TYR A 313 21.55 13.65 11.26
N ALA A 314 20.58 13.48 12.16
CA ALA A 314 20.28 12.21 12.81
C ALA A 314 18.76 12.06 12.96
N VAL A 315 18.25 10.88 12.61
CA VAL A 315 16.88 10.42 12.86
C VAL A 315 16.94 9.41 13.99
N LEU A 316 16.21 9.69 15.05
CA LEU A 316 16.33 9.01 16.34
C LEU A 316 15.00 8.39 16.78
N VAL A 317 15.08 7.28 17.49
CA VAL A 317 13.94 6.53 18.04
C VAL A 317 14.09 6.38 19.55
N GLY A 318 13.02 6.61 20.31
CA GLY A 318 13.07 6.50 21.77
C GLY A 318 13.42 5.07 22.21
N THR A 319 14.30 4.95 23.21
CA THR A 319 14.69 3.62 23.73
C THR A 319 13.66 3.06 24.72
N GLU A 320 12.87 3.93 25.34
CA GLU A 320 11.83 3.57 26.31
C GLU A 320 10.42 3.57 25.69
N ASP A 321 10.13 4.53 24.81
CA ASP A 321 8.91 4.58 24.01
C ASP A 321 9.28 4.38 22.52
N PRO A 322 9.01 3.18 21.96
CA PRO A 322 9.28 2.89 20.55
C PRO A 322 8.51 3.75 19.56
N ALA A 323 7.50 4.52 19.99
CA ALA A 323 6.80 5.48 19.16
C ALA A 323 7.40 6.90 19.26
N ALA A 324 8.27 7.19 20.23
CA ALA A 324 8.95 8.48 20.29
C ALA A 324 9.94 8.62 19.14
N ARG A 325 9.97 9.81 18.53
CA ARG A 325 10.81 10.16 17.38
C ARG A 325 11.49 11.49 17.62
N ALA A 326 12.71 11.61 17.13
CA ALA A 326 13.39 12.89 17.06
C ALA A 326 14.24 13.03 15.79
N VAL A 327 14.41 14.26 15.35
CA VAL A 327 15.34 14.62 14.26
C VAL A 327 16.23 15.75 14.74
N VAL A 328 17.53 15.58 14.59
CA VAL A 328 18.53 16.62 14.86
C VAL A 328 19.14 17.03 13.54
N LEU A 329 19.14 18.33 13.26
CA LEU A 329 19.77 18.94 12.09
C LEU A 329 20.81 19.96 12.56
N ASP A 330 22.08 19.69 12.24
CA ASP A 330 23.24 20.53 12.54
C ASP A 330 23.75 21.17 11.25
N TRP A 331 23.30 22.38 10.96
CA TRP A 331 23.66 23.11 9.76
C TRP A 331 25.08 23.66 9.82
N GLN A 332 25.76 23.68 8.69
CA GLN A 332 27.00 24.42 8.54
C GLN A 332 26.75 25.90 8.85
N GLY A 333 27.48 26.44 9.83
CA GLY A 333 27.25 27.78 10.38
C GLY A 333 26.83 27.80 11.85
N GLY A 334 26.61 26.64 12.47
CA GLY A 334 26.37 26.51 13.91
C GLY A 334 24.90 26.58 14.32
N GLU A 335 23.99 26.64 13.36
CA GLU A 335 22.55 26.55 13.58
C GLU A 335 22.17 25.09 13.82
N ARG A 336 21.58 24.80 14.99
CA ARG A 336 21.05 23.49 15.35
C ARG A 336 19.53 23.56 15.46
N GLN A 337 18.85 22.62 14.83
CA GLN A 337 17.40 22.42 14.96
C GLN A 337 17.14 21.03 15.54
N VAL A 338 16.31 20.97 16.57
CA VAL A 338 15.91 19.72 17.23
C VAL A 338 14.39 19.62 17.15
N LEU A 339 13.93 18.53 16.56
CA LEU A 339 12.52 18.21 16.37
C LEU A 339 12.21 16.96 17.18
N VAL A 340 11.16 16.98 18.00
CA VAL A 340 10.73 15.84 18.81
C VAL A 340 9.24 15.59 18.62
N GLY A 341 8.83 14.34 18.68
CA GLY A 341 7.43 14.00 18.53
C GLY A 341 7.21 12.49 18.52
N ARG A 342 6.21 12.05 17.77
CA ARG A 342 5.79 10.66 17.75
C ARG A 342 5.69 10.14 16.32
N GLN A 343 5.86 8.84 16.17
CA GLN A 343 5.57 8.13 14.94
C GLN A 343 4.10 8.31 14.57
N THR A 344 3.84 8.48 13.27
CA THR A 344 2.51 8.51 12.68
C THR A 344 2.45 7.46 11.60
N HIS A 345 1.31 6.82 11.37
CA HIS A 345 1.18 5.87 10.28
C HIS A 345 0.85 6.62 8.97
N PRO A 346 1.37 6.21 7.79
CA PRO A 346 1.03 6.86 6.51
C PRO A 346 -0.48 6.99 6.26
N ASN A 347 -1.28 6.00 6.66
CA ASN A 347 -2.74 6.01 6.53
C ASN A 347 -3.44 7.03 7.45
N ASP A 348 -2.75 7.55 8.46
CA ASP A 348 -3.28 8.62 9.33
C ASP A 348 -3.04 10.02 8.73
N ILE A 349 -2.54 10.08 7.49
CA ILE A 349 -2.23 11.31 6.76
C ILE A 349 -3.12 11.37 5.52
N GLU A 350 -4.05 12.32 5.51
CA GLU A 350 -4.91 12.60 4.37
C GLU A 350 -4.39 13.83 3.64
N VAL A 351 -4.09 13.71 2.35
CA VAL A 351 -3.62 14.82 1.51
C VAL A 351 -4.77 15.36 0.68
N PHE A 352 -5.06 16.64 0.82
CA PHE A 352 -6.05 17.32 -0.02
C PHE A 352 -5.32 18.01 -1.16
N GLY A 353 -5.48 17.48 -2.37
CA GLY A 353 -5.00 18.14 -3.58
C GLY A 353 -5.62 19.55 -3.69
N ARG A 354 -4.90 20.48 -4.32
CA ARG A 354 -5.40 21.85 -4.53
C ARG A 354 -6.81 21.79 -5.15
N PRO A 355 -7.81 22.53 -4.65
CA PRO A 355 -9.03 22.72 -5.40
C PRO A 355 -8.65 23.32 -6.75
N THR A 356 -8.99 22.63 -7.84
CA THR A 356 -8.85 23.16 -9.18
C THR A 356 -9.75 24.37 -9.28
N GLY A 357 -9.17 25.55 -9.10
CA GLY A 357 -9.84 26.82 -9.35
C GLY A 357 -10.34 26.82 -10.79
N SER A 358 -11.67 27.01 -10.91
CA SER A 358 -12.40 27.15 -12.17
C SER A 358 -12.01 28.42 -12.92
#